data_AF-L0AIH0-F1
#
_entry.id   AF-L0AIH0-F1
#
_cell.length_a   1.000
_cell.length_b   1.000
_cell.length_c   1.000
_cell.angle_alpha   90.00
_cell.angle_beta   90.00
_cell.angle_gamma   90.00
#
_symmetry.space_group_name_H-M   'P 1'
#
loop_
_entity.id
_entity.type
_entity.pdbx_description
1 polymer ?
#
loop_
_entity_poly.entity_id
_entity_poly.type
_entity_poly.pdbx_seq_one_letter_code
_entity_poly.pdbx_strand_id
1 'polypeptide(L)'
;MDDESDEESTGEDVDGIDPAIWEETADEILDSGPYDAELGKRMSRDAVRVTLGHLSEEEFYEKYHDDVIAEFGIDERPIEEDDTHE
;
A
#
# COMPACT_ATOMS: atom_id res chain seq x y z
N MET A 1 1.44 -21.72 -33.01
CA MET A 1 0.69 -22.06 -31.79
C MET A 1 1.68 -22.72 -30.86
N ASP A 2 1.42 -22.62 -29.56
CA ASP A 2 2.30 -22.96 -28.43
C ASP A 2 3.35 -21.86 -28.16
N ASP A 3 3.37 -21.16 -27.03
CA ASP A 3 2.53 -21.18 -25.83
C ASP A 3 2.81 -19.86 -25.09
N GLU A 4 1.77 -19.16 -24.66
CA GLU A 4 1.89 -17.94 -23.87
C GLU A 4 2.37 -18.31 -22.47
N SER A 5 3.69 -18.35 -22.26
CA SER A 5 4.27 -18.33 -20.91
C SER A 5 4.24 -16.89 -20.39
N ASP A 6 3.01 -16.39 -20.15
CA ASP A 6 2.72 -15.33 -19.19
C ASP A 6 2.94 -15.95 -17.80
N GLU A 7 4.21 -16.13 -17.44
CA GLU A 7 4.58 -16.57 -16.11
C GLU A 7 4.50 -15.35 -15.20
N GLU A 8 3.31 -15.18 -14.63
CA GLU A 8 2.96 -14.47 -13.41
C GLU A 8 4.18 -13.88 -12.67
N SER A 9 4.53 -12.63 -13.02
CA SER A 9 5.52 -11.84 -12.27
C SER A 9 4.88 -11.42 -10.95
N THR A 10 4.89 -12.36 -10.02
CA THR A 10 4.27 -12.27 -8.70
C THR A 10 5.15 -11.44 -7.78
N GLY A 11 4.95 -10.13 -7.80
CA GLY A 11 5.08 -9.25 -6.63
C GLY A 11 6.43 -9.16 -5.90
N GLU A 12 7.52 -9.71 -6.43
CA GLU A 12 8.85 -9.64 -5.78
C GLU A 12 9.79 -8.62 -6.46
N ASP A 13 9.51 -8.24 -7.71
CA ASP A 13 10.33 -7.29 -8.47
C ASP A 13 9.43 -6.27 -9.19
N VAL A 14 9.35 -5.04 -8.68
CA VAL A 14 8.92 -3.91 -9.52
C VAL A 14 9.98 -3.76 -10.61
N ASP A 15 9.63 -4.10 -11.85
CA ASP A 15 10.54 -4.24 -13.00
C ASP A 15 11.61 -3.12 -13.03
N GLY A 16 12.84 -3.45 -12.61
CA GLY A 16 14.00 -2.56 -12.64
C GLY A 16 14.30 -1.72 -11.39
N ILE A 17 13.57 -1.89 -10.28
CA ILE A 17 13.89 -1.23 -9.00
C ILE A 17 14.40 -2.26 -7.99
N ASP A 18 15.66 -2.09 -7.58
CA ASP A 18 16.27 -2.92 -6.55
C ASP A 18 15.62 -2.61 -5.18
N PRO A 19 15.05 -3.61 -4.47
CA PRO A 19 14.24 -3.36 -3.27
C PRO A 19 15.05 -2.67 -2.18
N ALA A 20 16.34 -2.98 -2.05
CA ALA A 20 17.21 -2.34 -1.07
C ALA A 20 17.40 -0.83 -1.34
N ILE A 21 17.49 -0.45 -2.61
CA ILE A 21 17.64 0.96 -3.02
C ILE A 21 16.34 1.72 -2.80
N TRP A 22 15.21 1.08 -3.08
CA TRP A 22 13.90 1.66 -2.78
C TRP A 22 13.69 1.87 -1.28
N GLU A 23 14.03 0.87 -0.45
CA GLU A 23 13.89 0.97 1.01
C GLU A 23 14.76 2.09 1.59
N GLU A 24 16.02 2.20 1.15
CA GLU A 24 16.94 3.27 1.58
C GLU A 24 16.41 4.66 1.19
N THR A 25 15.95 4.82 -0.06
CA THR A 25 15.40 6.09 -0.55
C THR A 25 14.12 6.47 0.20
N ALA A 26 13.25 5.50 0.48
CA ALA A 26 12.05 5.71 1.26
C ALA A 26 12.37 6.15 2.70
N ASP A 27 13.40 5.56 3.32
CA ASP A 27 13.88 5.95 4.65
C ASP A 27 14.35 7.41 4.67
N GLU A 28 15.23 7.81 3.73
CA GLU A 28 15.73 9.19 3.66
C GLU A 28 14.62 10.23 3.44
N ILE A 29 13.60 9.90 2.63
CA ILE A 29 12.49 10.81 2.33
C ILE A 29 11.51 10.89 3.49
N LEU A 30 11.16 9.75 4.10
CA LEU A 30 10.12 9.68 5.13
C LEU A 30 10.64 10.07 6.52
N ASP A 31 11.89 9.75 6.87
CA ASP A 31 12.52 10.13 8.17
C ASP A 31 12.69 11.64 8.32
N SER A 32 12.77 12.37 7.19
CA SER A 32 12.78 13.83 7.16
C SER A 32 11.42 14.46 7.55
N GLY A 33 10.35 13.66 7.57
CA GLY A 33 8.99 14.08 7.93
C GLY A 33 8.68 13.94 9.43
N PRO A 34 7.60 14.57 9.91
CA PRO A 34 7.13 14.43 11.30
C PRO A 34 6.30 13.16 11.54
N TYR A 35 6.26 12.22 10.58
CA TYR A 35 5.38 11.06 10.57
C TYR A 35 6.19 9.76 10.63
N ASP A 36 5.57 8.68 11.10
CA ASP A 36 6.23 7.38 11.19
C ASP A 36 6.59 6.79 9.79
N ALA A 37 7.89 6.81 9.48
CA ALA A 37 8.45 6.27 8.25
C ALA A 37 8.30 4.75 8.12
N GLU A 38 8.31 4.01 9.24
CA GLU A 38 8.12 2.56 9.23
C GLU A 38 6.68 2.20 8.87
N LEU A 39 5.69 2.97 9.36
CA LEU A 39 4.29 2.83 8.94
C LEU A 39 4.13 3.04 7.43
N GLY A 40 4.70 4.12 6.88
CA GLY A 40 4.64 4.41 5.44
C GLY A 40 5.26 3.32 4.55
N LYS A 41 6.39 2.73 4.98
CA LYS A 41 7.05 1.62 4.28
C LYS A 41 6.19 0.36 4.29
N ARG A 42 5.62 -0.02 5.44
CA ARG A 42 4.73 -1.18 5.58
C ARG A 42 3.48 -1.03 4.70
N MET A 43 2.85 0.14 4.73
CA MET A 43 1.68 0.44 3.90
C MET A 43 2.00 0.38 2.41
N SER A 44 3.15 0.92 1.98
CA SER A 44 3.54 0.90 0.57
C SER A 44 3.70 -0.52 0.04
N ARG A 45 4.29 -1.42 0.83
CA ARG A 45 4.43 -2.84 0.47
C ARG A 45 3.09 -3.56 0.37
N ASP A 46 2.18 -3.30 1.29
CA ASP A 46 0.86 -3.91 1.27
C ASP A 46 -0.05 -3.29 0.20
N ALA A 47 0.10 -2.01 -0.13
CA ALA A 47 -0.60 -1.38 -1.24
C ALA A 47 -0.26 -2.04 -2.58
N VAL A 48 1.02 -2.40 -2.81
CA VAL A 48 1.41 -3.20 -3.97
C VAL A 48 0.69 -4.55 -3.97
N ARG A 49 0.62 -5.23 -2.82
CA ARG A 49 -0.13 -6.50 -2.69
C ARG A 49 -1.62 -6.35 -2.99
N VAL A 50 -2.24 -5.22 -2.62
CA VAL A 50 -3.62 -4.91 -2.96
C VAL A 50 -3.79 -4.78 -4.47
N THR A 51 -2.92 -4.02 -5.13
CA THR A 51 -2.99 -3.84 -6.60
C THR A 51 -2.82 -5.14 -7.38
N LEU A 52 -2.05 -6.08 -6.84
CA LEU A 52 -1.84 -7.42 -7.40
C LEU A 52 -2.95 -8.42 -7.03
N GLY A 53 -3.93 -8.02 -6.21
CA GLY A 53 -5.01 -8.90 -5.75
C GLY A 53 -4.59 -9.93 -4.70
N HIS A 54 -3.38 -9.80 -4.13
CA HIS A 54 -2.90 -10.66 -3.05
C HIS A 54 -3.39 -10.23 -1.66
N LEU A 55 -3.90 -9.01 -1.54
CA LEU A 55 -4.54 -8.48 -0.33
C LEU A 55 -5.83 -7.76 -0.73
N SER A 56 -6.93 -7.97 -0.01
CA SER A 56 -8.16 -7.22 -0.26
C SER A 56 -8.04 -5.79 0.26
N GLU A 57 -8.73 -4.86 -0.39
CA GLU A 57 -8.79 -3.45 0.06
C GLU A 57 -9.34 -3.35 1.49
N GLU A 58 -10.39 -4.11 1.82
CA GLU A 58 -10.99 -4.17 3.16
C GLU A 58 -9.95 -4.54 4.23
N GLU A 59 -9.22 -5.63 4.01
CA GLU A 59 -8.15 -6.09 4.91
C GLU A 59 -7.01 -5.06 5.05
N PHE A 60 -6.67 -4.36 3.98
CA PHE A 60 -5.68 -3.26 4.02
C PHE A 60 -6.17 -2.12 4.90
N TYR A 61 -7.42 -1.68 4.72
CA TYR A 61 -7.99 -0.61 5.53
C TYR A 61 -8.10 -1.01 7.00
N GLU A 62 -8.62 -2.20 7.32
CA GLU A 62 -8.74 -2.66 8.71
C GLU A 62 -7.39 -2.75 9.41
N LYS A 63 -6.35 -3.18 8.68
CA LYS A 63 -5.00 -3.34 9.24
C LYS A 63 -4.31 -2.04 9.60
N TYR A 64 -4.51 -0.97 8.80
CA TYR A 64 -3.76 0.28 8.95
C TYR A 64 -4.59 1.46 9.47
N HIS A 65 -5.92 1.33 9.57
CA HIS A 65 -6.80 2.42 9.96
C HIS A 65 -6.46 3.03 11.32
N ASP A 66 -6.25 2.22 12.36
CA ASP A 66 -5.97 2.71 13.72
C ASP A 66 -4.61 3.44 13.77
N ASP A 67 -3.58 2.86 13.15
CA ASP A 67 -2.23 3.45 13.06
C ASP A 67 -2.25 4.77 12.25
N VAL A 68 -2.98 4.83 11.14
CA VAL A 68 -3.11 6.03 10.31
C VAL A 68 -3.88 7.13 11.03
N ILE A 69 -4.94 6.78 11.77
CA ILE A 69 -5.66 7.75 12.62
C ILE A 69 -4.74 8.29 13.71
N ALA A 70 -3.98 7.41 14.37
CA ALA A 70 -3.07 7.81 15.44
C ALA A 70 -2.00 8.80 14.94
N GLU A 71 -1.43 8.55 13.75
CA GLU A 71 -0.34 9.34 13.19
C GLU A 71 -0.80 10.62 12.46
N PHE A 72 -1.90 10.56 11.70
CA PHE A 72 -2.33 11.67 10.83
C PHE A 72 -3.56 12.41 11.37
N GLY A 73 -4.24 11.86 12.39
CA GLY A 73 -5.30 12.55 13.15
C GLY A 73 -6.59 12.82 12.38
N ILE A 74 -6.75 12.30 11.16
CA ILE A 74 -7.91 12.55 10.30
C ILE A 74 -8.31 11.26 9.56
N ASP A 75 -9.48 10.71 9.89
CA ASP A 75 -10.21 9.75 9.04
C ASP A 75 -11.34 10.51 8.35
N GLU A 76 -11.05 11.00 7.13
CA GLU A 76 -11.99 11.70 6.25
C GLU A 76 -12.66 10.74 5.25
N ARG A 77 -12.64 9.43 5.52
CA ARG A 77 -13.35 8.50 4.66
C ARG A 77 -14.84 8.87 4.71
N PRO A 78 -15.50 9.14 3.56
CA PRO A 78 -16.92 8.93 3.53
C PRO A 78 -17.11 7.44 3.79
N ILE A 79 -17.51 7.08 5.01
CA ILE A 79 -18.23 5.83 5.18
C ILE A 79 -19.38 5.92 4.18
N GLU A 80 -19.56 4.92 3.33
CA GLU A 80 -20.73 4.88 2.47
C GLU A 80 -21.95 4.88 3.38
N GLU A 81 -22.51 6.06 3.66
CA GLU A 81 -23.91 6.15 4.00
C GLU A 81 -24.60 5.79 2.69
N ASP A 82 -24.98 4.52 2.56
CA ASP A 82 -26.01 4.09 1.61
C ASP A 82 -27.27 4.89 1.94
N ASP A 83 -27.37 6.11 1.41
CA ASP A 83 -28.58 6.92 1.44
C ASP A 83 -28.75 7.64 0.11
N THR A 84 -29.34 6.87 -0.80
CA THR A 84 -30.40 7.31 -1.73
C THR A 84 -30.14 8.62 -2.50
N HIS A 85 -29.51 8.52 -3.67
CA HIS A 85 -29.80 9.47 -4.74
C HIS A 85 -31.07 9.01 -5.48
N GLU A 86 -32.23 9.49 -5.01
CA GLU A 86 -33.53 9.42 -5.69
C GLU A 86 -33.53 10.16 -7.04
#